data_AF-A0A954QW62-F1
#
_entry.id   AF-A0A954QW62-F1
#
_cell.length_a   1.000
_cell.length_b   1.000
_cell.length_c   1.000
_cell.angle_alpha   90.00
_cell.angle_beta   90.00
_cell.angle_gamma   90.00
#
_symmetry.space_group_name_H-M   'P 1'
#
loop_
_entity.id
_entity.type
_entity.pdbx_description
1 polymer ?
#
loop_
_entity_poly.entity_id
_entity_poly.type
_entity_poly.pdbx_seq_one_letter_code
_entity_poly.pdbx_strand_id
1 'polypeptide(L)' 'LLELLELPTSFDAANPDELWRAMQHDKKVEHGKLRFILPDRMGHVELVAGITREQAIAAMRP' A
#
# COMPACT_ATOMS: atom_id res chain seq x y z
N LEU A 1 0.53 2.68 18.35
CA LEU A 1 1.60 1.66 18.51
C LEU A 1 2.88 2.12 17.83
N LEU A 2 2.90 2.35 16.51
CA LEU A 2 4.11 2.78 15.80
C LEU A 2 4.72 4.06 16.41
N GLU A 3 3.91 5.06 16.71
CA GLU A 3 4.34 6.30 17.40
C GLU A 3 4.91 6.04 18.80
N LEU A 4 4.33 5.11 19.56
CA LEU A 4 4.82 4.74 20.90
C LEU A 4 6.18 4.02 20.83
N LEU A 5 6.49 3.41 19.69
CA LEU A 5 7.78 2.78 19.40
C LEU A 5 8.72 3.73 18.64
N GLU A 6 8.35 5.01 18.52
CA GLU A 6 9.11 6.04 17.83
C GLU A 6 9.41 5.71 16.35
N LEU A 7 8.52 4.93 15.71
CA LEU A 7 8.59 4.62 14.28
C LEU A 7 7.84 5.65 13.43
N PRO A 8 8.34 5.98 12.23
CA PRO A 8 7.68 6.94 11.34
C PRO A 8 6.33 6.39 10.85
N THR A 9 5.32 7.25 10.85
CA THR A 9 3.96 6.98 10.33
C THR A 9 3.64 7.75 9.05
N SER A 10 4.53 8.64 8.62
CA SER A 10 4.50 9.32 7.32
C SER A 10 5.82 9.14 6.57
N PHE A 11 5.76 9.29 5.24
CA PHE A 11 6.95 9.24 4.39
C PHE A 11 6.83 10.22 3.22
N ASP A 12 7.08 11.50 3.51
CA ASP A 12 6.83 12.61 2.57
C ASP A 12 7.86 12.70 1.43
N ALA A 13 8.96 11.95 1.52
CA ALA A 13 10.03 11.95 0.53
C ALA A 13 9.68 11.17 -0.75
N ALA A 14 8.65 10.31 -0.72
CA ALA A 14 8.24 9.54 -1.89
C ALA A 14 7.20 10.28 -2.74
N ASN A 15 7.45 10.33 -4.04
CA ASN A 15 6.41 10.68 -5.01
C ASN A 15 5.42 9.49 -5.14
N PRO A 16 4.11 9.67 -4.86
CA PRO A 16 3.12 8.60 -4.96
C PRO A 16 3.07 7.90 -6.33
N ASP A 17 3.34 8.63 -7.41
CA ASP A 17 3.34 8.07 -8.76
C ASP A 17 4.54 7.15 -9.02
N GLU A 18 5.69 7.50 -8.46
CA GLU A 18 6.90 6.67 -8.53
C GLU A 18 6.75 5.42 -7.66
N LEU A 19 6.14 5.56 -6.48
CA LEU A 19 5.82 4.44 -5.61
C LEU A 19 4.85 3.46 -6.29
N TRP A 20 3.80 3.97 -6.94
CA TRP A 20 2.90 3.16 -7.76
C TRP A 20 3.64 2.39 -8.86
N ARG A 21 4.51 3.06 -9.62
CA ARG A 21 5.32 2.41 -10.66
C ARG A 21 6.22 1.32 -10.09
N ALA A 22 6.88 1.59 -8.96
CA ALA A 22 7.73 0.62 -8.27
C ALA A 22 6.94 -0.63 -7.82
N MET A 23 5.74 -0.45 -7.28
CA MET A 23 4.88 -1.56 -6.85
C MET A 23 4.46 -2.49 -7.99
N GLN A 24 4.35 -2.00 -9.24
CA GLN A 24 3.99 -2.86 -10.38
C GLN A 24 5.06 -3.90 -10.72
N HIS A 25 6.29 -3.76 -10.21
CA HIS A 25 7.37 -4.72 -10.37
C HIS A 25 7.45 -5.76 -9.23
N ASP A 26 6.57 -5.69 -8.22
CA ASP A 26 6.54 -6.63 -7.10
C ASP A 26 6.07 -8.04 -7.53
N LYS A 27 6.61 -9.08 -6.89
CA LYS A 27 6.35 -10.49 -7.21
C LYS A 27 4.92 -10.95 -6.82
N LYS A 28 4.11 -10.13 -6.14
CA LYS A 28 2.69 -10.41 -5.78
C LYS A 28 1.70 -10.21 -6.93
N VAL A 29 2.19 -10.04 -8.15
CA VAL A 29 1.39 -10.00 -9.37
C VAL A 29 1.08 -11.43 -9.81
N GLU A 30 -0.04 -11.99 -9.36
CA GLU A 30 -0.65 -13.17 -10.01
C GLU A 30 -1.60 -12.66 -11.11
N HIS A 31 -1.41 -13.16 -12.34
CA HIS A 31 -2.24 -12.79 -13.52
C HIS A 31 -2.26 -11.29 -13.86
N GLY A 32 -1.20 -10.54 -13.55
CA GLY A 32 -1.09 -9.13 -13.95
C GLY A 32 -1.81 -8.12 -13.02
N LYS A 33 -2.30 -8.55 -11.85
CA LYS A 33 -2.97 -7.66 -10.88
C LYS A 33 -2.19 -7.56 -9.57
N LEU A 34 -1.85 -6.34 -9.17
CA LEU A 34 -1.28 -6.04 -7.86
C LEU A 34 -2.27 -6.43 -6.76
N ARG A 35 -1.79 -7.15 -5.73
CA ARG A 35 -2.56 -7.51 -4.53
C ARG A 35 -2.03 -6.76 -3.32
N PHE A 36 -2.94 -6.13 -2.59
CA PHE A 36 -2.67 -5.46 -1.32
C PHE A 36 -3.06 -6.37 -0.17
N ILE A 37 -2.28 -6.33 0.91
CA ILE A 37 -2.65 -6.92 2.18
C ILE A 37 -3.34 -5.82 2.98
N LEU A 38 -4.65 -5.95 3.19
CA LEU A 38 -5.43 -4.94 3.91
C LEU A 38 -6.07 -5.56 5.16
N PRO A 39 -5.99 -4.90 6.32
CA PRO A 39 -6.73 -5.33 7.50
C PRO A 39 -8.23 -5.05 7.33
N ASP A 40 -9.07 -6.02 7.69
CA ASP A 40 -10.54 -5.90 7.77
C ASP A 40 -11.03 -5.89 9.23
N ARG A 41 -10.27 -6.48 10.15
CA ARG A 41 -10.46 -6.48 11.61
C ARG A 41 -9.13 -6.74 12.32
N MET A 42 -9.07 -6.46 13.61
CA MET A 42 -7.87 -6.70 14.42
C MET A 42 -7.43 -8.17 14.36
N GLY A 43 -6.15 -8.40 14.01
CA GLY A 43 -5.57 -9.74 13.91
C GLY A 43 -5.89 -10.51 12.63
N HIS A 44 -6.52 -9.88 11.63
CA HIS A 44 -6.86 -10.51 10.35
C HIS A 44 -6.59 -9.57 9.18
N VAL A 45 -6.24 -10.15 8.03
CA VAL A 45 -5.97 -9.43 6.78
C VAL A 45 -6.50 -10.20 5.60
N GLU A 46 -6.85 -9.48 4.54
CA GLU A 46 -7.30 -10.03 3.26
C GLU A 46 -6.34 -9.65 2.13
N LEU A 47 -6.25 -10.50 1.12
CA LEU A 47 -5.53 -10.22 -0.13
C LEU A 47 -6.50 -9.57 -1.13
N VAL A 48 -6.46 -8.25 -1.19
CA VAL A 48 -7.35 -7.45 -2.03
C VAL A 48 -6.68 -7.18 -3.38
N ALA A 49 -7.28 -7.69 -4.45
CA ALA A 49 -6.89 -7.41 -5.83
C ALA A 49 -7.77 -6.31 -6.45
N GLY A 50 -7.28 -5.67 -7.51
CA GLY A 50 -8.09 -4.74 -8.30
C GLY A 50 -8.23 -3.33 -7.73
N ILE A 51 -7.37 -2.94 -6.78
CA ILE A 51 -7.24 -1.55 -6.36
C ILE A 51 -6.73 -0.72 -7.54
N THR A 52 -7.43 0.37 -7.85
CA THR A 52 -7.02 1.26 -8.94
C THR A 52 -5.85 2.12 -8.51
N ARG A 53 -5.10 2.61 -9.51
CA ARG A 53 -4.02 3.57 -9.30
C ARG A 53 -4.50 4.81 -8.53
N GLU A 54 -5.70 5.30 -8.86
CA GLU A 54 -6.30 6.49 -8.26
C GLU A 54 -6.62 6.25 -6.78
N GLN A 55 -7.18 5.08 -6.43
CA GLN A 55 -7.43 4.69 -5.05
C GLN A 55 -6.13 4.59 -4.24
N ALA A 56 -5.09 3.96 -4.82
CA ALA A 56 -3.80 3.83 -4.17
C ALA A 56 -3.13 5.19 -3.93
N ILE A 57 -3.09 6.07 -4.94
CA ILE A 57 -2.50 7.41 -4.81
C ILE A 57 -3.28 8.26 -3.81
N ALA A 58 -4.62 8.19 -3.82
CA ALA A 58 -5.44 8.93 -2.86
C ALA A 58 -5.12 8.54 -1.41
N ALA A 59 -4.85 7.26 -1.15
CA ALA A 59 -4.50 6.77 0.18
C ALA A 59 -3.08 7.12 0.65
N MET A 60 -2.19 7.52 -0.27
CA MET A 60 -0.81 7.93 0.06
C MET A 60 -0.69 9.42 0.34
N ARG A 61 -1.70 10.21 -0.02
CA ARG A 61 -1.72 11.64 0.26
C ARG A 61 -2.12 11.85 1.72
N PRO A 62 -1.46 12.78 2.43
CA PRO A 62 -1.81 13.10 3.82
C PRO A 62 -3.22 13.68 3.95
#